data_AF-A0A540X9K4-F1
#
_entry.id   AF-A0A540X9K4-F1
#
_cell.length_a   1.000
_cell.length_b   1.000
_cell.length_c   1.000
_cell.angle_alpha   90.00
_cell.angle_beta   90.00
_cell.angle_gamma   90.00
#
_symmetry.space_group_name_H-M   'P 1'
#
loop_
_entity.id
_entity.type
_entity.pdbx_description
1 polymer ?
#
loop_
_entity_poly.entity_id
_entity_poly.type
_entity_poly.pdbx_seq_one_letter_code
_entity_poly.pdbx_strand_id
1 'polypeptide(L)'
;MSVSRSLSSCVLAACMSACATSAQVALEAHSVSVQRPAREPGCAFEVFEEREPPRPYAELGTLAVTGNEYLGAQGRKELLQETACLMGADAVLLPRPLERKVAGGQRVREYEARFVAWTDVPARVASSDEPPPLHQRPPPTAQEGYLIIPVDPEWTGESVGTVEREVKPADGAKR
;
A
#
# COMPACT_ATOMS: atom_id res chain seq x y z
N MET A 1 33.31 78.11 18.38
CA MET A 1 32.11 77.26 18.19
C MET A 1 32.40 76.27 17.07
N SER A 2 32.36 74.99 17.46
CA SER A 2 32.20 73.76 16.65
C SER A 2 31.01 73.91 15.66
N VAL A 3 30.82 73.19 14.54
CA VAL A 3 30.98 71.76 14.23
C VAL A 3 31.01 71.58 12.69
N SER A 4 31.72 70.52 12.30
CA SER A 4 31.92 69.82 11.03
C SER A 4 30.83 69.78 9.94
N ARG A 5 31.31 69.72 8.68
CA ARG A 5 30.59 69.17 7.52
C ARG A 5 31.14 67.79 7.15
N SER A 6 30.19 66.88 7.00
CA SER A 6 30.25 65.45 6.66
C SER A 6 30.84 65.19 5.27
N LEU A 7 31.35 63.96 5.03
CA LEU A 7 31.24 63.13 3.81
C LEU A 7 32.00 61.80 4.12
N SER A 8 31.30 60.73 4.49
CA SER A 8 30.82 59.66 3.59
C SER A 8 31.93 58.79 2.99
N SER A 9 31.95 57.49 3.31
CA SER A 9 31.75 56.41 2.31
C SER A 9 32.36 55.05 2.73
N CYS A 10 31.45 54.08 2.87
CA CYS A 10 31.52 52.69 2.42
C CYS A 10 32.59 51.74 2.99
N VAL A 11 32.21 51.02 4.06
CA VAL A 11 32.74 49.69 4.38
C VAL A 11 32.02 48.66 3.51
N LEU A 12 32.70 48.15 2.47
CA LEU A 12 32.25 46.98 1.71
C LEU A 12 32.64 45.72 2.49
N ALA A 13 31.72 45.23 3.33
CA ALA A 13 31.80 43.88 3.88
C ALA A 13 31.29 42.90 2.83
N ALA A 14 32.20 42.25 2.11
CA ALA A 14 31.87 41.12 1.25
C ALA A 14 31.53 39.92 2.15
N CYS A 15 30.24 39.67 2.35
CA CYS A 15 29.74 38.46 2.99
C CYS A 15 30.06 37.27 2.09
N MET A 16 31.06 36.47 2.48
CA MET A 16 31.31 35.14 1.93
C MET A 16 30.12 34.24 2.30
N SER A 17 29.11 34.17 1.43
CA SER A 17 28.05 33.16 1.50
C SER A 17 28.62 31.84 1.00
N ALA A 18 29.40 31.17 1.85
CA ALA A 18 29.66 29.75 1.70
C ALA A 18 28.36 29.01 2.01
N CYS A 19 27.57 28.71 0.98
CA CYS A 19 26.52 27.71 1.06
C CYS A 19 27.21 26.36 1.30
N ALA A 20 27.36 26.01 2.58
CA ALA A 20 27.60 24.65 3.00
C ALA A 20 26.32 23.86 2.69
N THR A 21 26.19 23.40 1.44
CA THR A 21 25.29 22.30 1.10
C THR A 21 25.82 21.10 1.88
N SER A 22 25.26 20.88 3.07
CA SER A 22 25.38 19.61 3.75
C SER A 22 24.85 18.58 2.77
N ALA A 23 25.72 17.72 2.28
CA ALA A 23 25.32 16.46 1.69
C ALA A 23 24.47 15.78 2.77
N GLN A 24 23.15 15.87 2.64
CA GLN A 24 22.26 14.98 3.34
C GLN A 24 22.64 13.62 2.79
N VAL A 25 23.51 12.93 3.53
CA VAL A 25 23.62 11.48 3.45
C VAL A 25 22.19 11.03 3.69
N ALA A 26 21.48 10.75 2.59
CA ALA A 26 20.26 10.00 2.64
C ALA A 26 20.64 8.75 3.42
N LEU A 27 20.23 8.69 4.68
CA LEU A 27 20.12 7.44 5.39
C LEU A 27 19.12 6.67 4.55
N GLU A 28 19.62 5.95 3.53
CA GLU A 28 18.94 4.79 3.01
C GLU A 28 18.87 3.84 4.19
N ALA A 29 17.86 4.07 5.04
CA ALA A 29 17.37 3.07 5.95
C ALA A 29 16.87 1.97 5.03
N HIS A 30 17.78 1.04 4.68
CA HIS A 30 17.40 -0.24 4.13
C HIS A 30 16.46 -0.84 5.17
N SER A 31 15.16 -0.67 4.95
CA SER A 31 14.12 -1.34 5.71
C SER A 31 14.39 -2.82 5.48
N VAL A 32 14.98 -3.47 6.48
CA VAL A 32 15.13 -4.91 6.48
C VAL A 32 13.70 -5.44 6.48
N SER A 33 13.22 -5.82 5.29
CA SER A 33 11.88 -6.35 5.10
C SER A 33 11.82 -7.68 5.85
N VAL A 34 11.23 -7.68 7.03
CA VAL A 34 11.01 -8.90 7.80
C VAL A 34 9.83 -9.61 7.15
N GLN A 35 10.03 -10.83 6.65
CA GLN A 35 8.91 -11.60 6.10
C GLN A 35 8.14 -12.27 7.24
N ARG A 36 6.84 -11.99 7.35
CA ARG A 36 5.94 -12.62 8.32
C ARG A 36 4.91 -13.50 7.61
N PRO A 37 4.42 -14.55 8.28
CA PRO A 37 3.32 -15.34 7.75
C PRO A 37 2.03 -14.52 7.70
N ALA A 38 1.20 -14.81 6.71
CA ALA A 38 -0.13 -14.23 6.59
C ALA A 38 -0.99 -14.56 7.82
N ARG A 39 -1.91 -13.65 8.14
CA ARG A 39 -2.90 -13.80 9.22
C ARG A 39 -4.26 -14.15 8.63
N GLU A 40 -5.14 -14.68 9.49
CA GLU A 40 -6.53 -14.96 9.14
C GLU A 40 -7.24 -13.75 8.50
N PRO A 41 -8.16 -13.98 7.54
CA PRO A 41 -8.98 -12.91 6.97
C PRO A 41 -9.70 -12.11 8.06
N GLY A 42 -9.76 -10.78 7.90
CA GLY A 42 -10.38 -9.90 8.90
C GLY A 42 -9.55 -9.69 10.17
N CYS A 43 -8.25 -10.01 10.14
CA CYS A 43 -7.34 -9.82 11.26
C CYS A 43 -7.43 -8.41 11.89
N ALA A 44 -7.26 -8.35 13.21
CA ALA A 44 -7.16 -7.10 13.94
C ALA A 44 -5.78 -6.46 13.72
N PHE A 45 -5.76 -5.19 13.34
CA PHE A 45 -4.57 -4.35 13.22
C PHE A 45 -4.86 -2.91 13.64
N GLU A 46 -3.80 -2.19 14.00
CA GLU A 46 -3.86 -0.78 14.39
C GLU A 46 -3.53 0.14 13.21
N VAL A 47 -4.12 1.34 13.19
CA VAL A 47 -3.81 2.36 12.18
C VAL A 47 -3.29 3.61 12.88
N PHE A 48 -2.12 4.09 12.44
CA PHE A 48 -1.50 5.31 12.94
C PHE A 48 -1.46 6.33 11.81
N GLU A 49 -2.29 7.37 11.92
CA GLU A 49 -2.36 8.45 10.93
C GLU A 49 -1.54 9.65 11.39
N GLU A 50 -0.66 10.15 10.51
CA GLU A 50 0.20 11.32 10.73
C GLU A 50 1.05 11.25 12.03
N ARG A 51 1.28 10.05 12.55
CA ARG A 51 2.06 9.81 13.76
C ARG A 51 2.78 8.47 13.70
N GLU A 52 3.94 8.43 14.34
CA GLU A 52 4.68 7.19 14.56
C GLU A 52 4.07 6.39 15.73
N PRO A 53 4.09 5.05 15.67
CA PRO A 53 3.65 4.22 16.78
C PRO A 53 4.62 4.33 17.98
N PRO A 54 4.14 4.15 19.22
CA PRO A 54 4.96 4.30 20.42
C PRO A 54 5.88 3.10 20.71
N ARG A 55 5.86 2.07 19.85
CA ARG A 55 6.54 0.78 20.06
C ARG A 55 7.54 0.53 18.95
N PRO A 56 8.64 -0.21 19.23
CA PRO A 56 9.63 -0.54 18.22
C PRO A 56 9.06 -1.50 17.18
N TYR A 57 9.30 -1.22 15.91
CA TYR A 57 8.70 -1.96 14.80
C TYR A 57 9.70 -2.20 13.67
N ALA A 58 9.39 -3.20 12.84
CA ALA A 58 10.06 -3.48 11.58
C ALA A 58 9.06 -3.30 10.44
N GLU A 59 9.51 -2.69 9.34
CA GLU A 59 8.69 -2.51 8.15
C GLU A 59 8.64 -3.81 7.34
N LEU A 60 7.44 -4.18 6.92
CA LEU A 60 7.15 -5.37 6.12
C LEU A 60 7.05 -5.00 4.62
N GLY A 61 6.65 -3.76 4.34
CA GLY A 61 6.59 -3.18 3.00
C GLY A 61 5.62 -2.01 2.93
N THR A 62 5.38 -1.51 1.71
CA THR A 62 4.55 -0.34 1.45
C THR A 62 3.48 -0.59 0.37
N LEU A 63 2.39 0.18 0.42
CA LEU A 63 1.34 0.19 -0.60
C LEU A 63 0.90 1.63 -0.87
N ALA A 64 0.92 2.03 -2.14
CA ALA A 64 0.29 3.28 -2.57
C ALA A 64 -1.23 3.14 -2.50
N VAL A 65 -1.87 4.04 -1.76
CA VAL A 65 -3.31 4.04 -1.53
C VAL A 65 -3.90 5.37 -1.92
N THR A 66 -4.84 5.33 -2.86
CA THR A 66 -5.58 6.52 -3.29
C THR A 66 -6.93 6.55 -2.59
N GLY A 67 -7.13 7.58 -1.76
CA GLY A 67 -8.41 7.90 -1.14
C GLY A 67 -8.98 9.22 -1.66
N ASN A 68 -10.22 9.50 -1.28
CA ASN A 68 -10.83 10.81 -1.44
C ASN A 68 -11.08 11.44 -0.05
N GLU A 69 -11.46 12.71 -0.04
CA GLU A 69 -11.76 13.46 1.18
C GLU A 69 -12.93 12.89 2.01
N TYR A 70 -13.80 12.06 1.41
CA TYR A 70 -14.94 11.43 2.06
C TYR A 70 -14.60 10.06 2.68
N LEU A 71 -13.47 9.47 2.30
CA LEU A 71 -13.01 8.20 2.83
C LEU A 71 -12.52 8.45 4.27
N GLY A 72 -13.40 8.25 5.25
CA GLY A 72 -13.08 8.40 6.68
C GLY A 72 -12.05 7.37 7.18
N ALA A 73 -11.64 7.48 8.44
CA ALA A 73 -10.66 6.57 9.05
C ALA A 73 -11.09 5.10 8.97
N GLN A 74 -12.39 4.82 9.17
CA GLN A 74 -12.95 3.48 9.07
C GLN A 74 -12.85 2.91 7.65
N GLY A 75 -13.20 3.71 6.63
CA GLY A 75 -13.10 3.27 5.23
C GLY A 75 -11.65 3.02 4.79
N ARG A 76 -10.70 3.83 5.28
CA ARG A 76 -9.26 3.56 5.06
C ARG A 76 -8.82 2.26 5.71
N LYS A 77 -9.28 2.00 6.94
CA LYS A 77 -8.97 0.76 7.66
C LYS A 77 -9.52 -0.46 6.91
N GLU A 78 -10.76 -0.40 6.43
CA GLU A 78 -11.36 -1.49 5.64
C GLU A 78 -10.59 -1.74 4.33
N LEU A 79 -10.21 -0.67 3.62
CA LEU A 79 -9.42 -0.76 2.39
C LEU A 79 -8.06 -1.46 2.59
N LEU A 80 -7.45 -1.26 3.75
CA LEU A 80 -6.12 -1.79 4.09
C LEU A 80 -6.18 -3.18 4.74
N GLN A 81 -7.36 -3.65 5.15
CA GLN A 81 -7.48 -4.83 5.99
C GLN A 81 -6.94 -6.09 5.32
N GLU A 82 -7.34 -6.35 4.08
CA GLU A 82 -6.91 -7.54 3.36
C GLU A 82 -5.38 -7.57 3.20
N THR A 83 -4.78 -6.46 2.76
CA THR A 83 -3.33 -6.38 2.59
C THR A 83 -2.59 -6.48 3.93
N ALA A 84 -3.10 -5.82 4.98
CA ALA A 84 -2.51 -5.92 6.32
C ALA A 84 -2.49 -7.35 6.84
N CYS A 85 -3.55 -8.14 6.59
CA CYS A 85 -3.60 -9.54 6.98
C CYS A 85 -2.68 -10.41 6.14
N LEU A 86 -2.65 -10.21 4.82
CA LEU A 86 -1.75 -10.94 3.92
C LEU A 86 -0.27 -10.72 4.27
N MET A 87 0.10 -9.49 4.62
CA MET A 87 1.48 -9.15 5.02
C MET A 87 1.82 -9.58 6.45
N GLY A 88 0.84 -10.03 7.24
CA GLY A 88 1.05 -10.34 8.65
C GLY A 88 1.37 -9.09 9.50
N ALA A 89 0.87 -7.93 9.09
CA ALA A 89 1.09 -6.66 9.76
C ALA A 89 0.36 -6.60 11.11
N ASP A 90 1.00 -5.97 12.10
CA ASP A 90 0.39 -5.63 13.38
C ASP A 90 -0.23 -4.23 13.33
N ALA A 91 0.39 -3.33 12.57
CA ALA A 91 -0.11 -1.98 12.34
C ALA A 91 0.19 -1.47 10.94
N VAL A 92 -0.56 -0.44 10.54
CA VAL A 92 -0.33 0.33 9.33
C VAL A 92 -0.11 1.79 9.69
N LEU A 93 0.97 2.37 9.19
CA LEU A 93 1.28 3.78 9.31
C LEU A 93 0.79 4.47 8.04
N LEU A 94 -0.02 5.50 8.21
CA LEU A 94 -0.47 6.38 7.15
C LEU A 94 0.19 7.74 7.37
N PRO A 95 1.34 8.00 6.71
CA PRO A 95 1.97 9.31 6.75
C PRO A 95 1.05 10.36 6.11
N ARG A 96 1.42 11.63 6.27
CA ARG A 96 0.65 12.74 5.70
C ARG A 96 0.44 12.52 4.19
N PRO A 97 -0.82 12.54 3.69
CA PRO A 97 -1.08 12.29 2.29
C PRO A 97 -0.58 13.42 1.40
N LEU A 98 -0.25 13.08 0.16
CA LEU A 98 -0.12 14.03 -0.92
C LEU A 98 -1.53 14.40 -1.41
N GLU A 99 -1.88 15.69 -1.34
CA GLU A 99 -3.17 16.18 -1.84
C GLU A 99 -3.03 16.68 -3.28
N ARG A 100 -3.86 16.15 -4.19
CA ARG A 100 -3.97 16.63 -5.56
C ARG A 100 -5.41 17.06 -5.87
N LYS A 101 -5.55 18.23 -6.50
CA LYS A 101 -6.84 18.70 -7.01
C LYS A 101 -7.06 18.13 -8.40
N VAL A 102 -8.21 17.48 -8.60
CA VAL A 102 -8.63 16.97 -9.92
C VAL A 102 -9.72 17.85 -10.52
N ALA A 103 -9.99 17.69 -11.82
CA ALA A 103 -11.05 18.41 -12.51
C ALA A 103 -12.39 18.18 -11.80
N GLY A 104 -13.15 19.25 -11.56
CA GLY A 104 -14.39 19.21 -10.77
C GLY A 104 -14.22 19.57 -9.29
N GLY A 105 -13.03 19.98 -8.85
CA GLY A 105 -12.82 20.57 -7.51
C GLY A 105 -12.64 19.55 -6.38
N GLN A 106 -12.72 18.25 -6.68
CA GLN A 106 -12.47 17.17 -5.74
C GLN A 106 -10.99 17.11 -5.34
N ARG A 107 -10.71 16.78 -4.07
CA ARG A 107 -9.36 16.49 -3.60
C ARG A 107 -9.15 14.98 -3.51
N VAL A 108 -8.12 14.54 -4.20
CA VAL A 108 -7.59 13.17 -4.10
C VAL A 108 -6.46 13.19 -3.09
N ARG A 109 -6.44 12.19 -2.21
CA ARG A 109 -5.43 12.00 -1.18
C ARG A 109 -4.68 10.71 -1.48
N GLU A 110 -3.40 10.84 -1.78
CA GLU A 110 -2.52 9.72 -2.08
C GLU A 110 -1.67 9.46 -0.83
N TYR A 111 -1.81 8.27 -0.25
CA TYR A 111 -1.05 7.81 0.92
C TYR A 111 -0.03 6.76 0.46
N GLU A 112 1.13 6.76 1.09
CA GLU A 112 2.05 5.61 1.05
C GLU A 112 1.91 4.85 2.37
N ALA A 113 1.03 3.85 2.38
CA ALA A 113 0.77 3.05 3.58
C ALA A 113 1.97 2.16 3.87
N ARG A 114 2.50 2.21 5.10
CA ARG A 114 3.62 1.37 5.55
C ARG A 114 3.10 0.30 6.50
N PHE A 115 3.31 -0.97 6.14
CA PHE A 115 2.90 -2.11 6.96
C PHE A 115 4.02 -2.48 7.90
N VAL A 116 3.71 -2.62 9.19
CA VAL A 116 4.74 -2.87 10.21
C VAL A 116 4.37 -4.03 11.12
N ALA A 117 5.41 -4.69 11.63
CA ALA A 117 5.33 -5.70 12.67
C ALA A 117 6.04 -5.21 13.94
N TRP A 118 5.45 -5.50 15.09
CA TRP A 118 6.06 -5.24 16.38
C TRP A 118 7.27 -6.15 16.59
N THR A 119 8.41 -5.55 16.97
CA THR A 119 9.68 -6.26 17.15
C THR A 119 9.88 -6.78 18.59
N ASP A 120 9.14 -6.20 19.53
CA ASP A 120 9.08 -6.63 20.93
C ASP A 120 8.12 -7.82 21.15
N VAL A 121 7.37 -8.23 20.12
CA VAL A 121 6.50 -9.42 20.15
C VAL A 121 7.14 -10.52 19.29
N PRO A 122 7.30 -11.75 19.80
CA PRO A 122 7.82 -12.85 19.01
C PRO A 122 6.93 -13.10 17.78
N ALA A 123 7.56 -13.39 16.65
CA ALA A 123 6.83 -13.68 15.42
C ALA A 123 5.89 -14.88 15.64
N ARG A 124 4.65 -14.77 15.14
CA ARG A 124 3.71 -15.88 15.15
C ARG A 124 4.27 -16.99 14.26
N VAL A 125 4.29 -18.21 14.77
CA VAL A 125 4.61 -19.39 13.97
C VAL A 125 3.42 -19.64 13.05
N ALA A 126 3.66 -19.79 11.75
CA ALA A 126 2.61 -20.21 10.83
C ALA A 126 2.01 -21.53 11.34
N SER A 127 0.70 -21.58 11.55
CA SER A 127 0.01 -22.86 11.67
C SER A 127 0.19 -23.58 10.34
N SER A 128 1.14 -24.52 10.33
CA SER A 128 1.41 -25.40 9.19
C SER A 128 0.29 -26.43 9.10
N ASP A 129 -0.93 -25.98 8.85
CA ASP A 129 -1.95 -26.85 8.28
C ASP A 129 -1.60 -27.00 6.80
N GLU A 130 -0.51 -27.73 6.55
CA GLU A 130 -0.17 -28.19 5.22
C GLU A 130 -1.39 -28.95 4.70
N PRO A 131 -2.04 -28.49 3.62
CA PRO A 131 -3.28 -29.08 3.21
C PRO A 131 -2.98 -30.53 2.85
N PRO A 132 -3.73 -31.50 3.39
CA PRO A 132 -3.34 -32.90 3.38
C PRO A 132 -2.98 -33.35 1.96
N PRO A 133 -2.01 -34.28 1.80
CA PRO A 133 -1.58 -34.76 0.49
C PRO A 133 -2.78 -35.04 -0.40
N LEU A 134 -2.69 -34.77 -1.71
CA LEU A 134 -3.82 -34.90 -2.64
C LEU A 134 -4.52 -36.26 -2.56
N HIS A 135 -3.79 -37.32 -2.20
CA HIS A 135 -4.30 -38.68 -1.99
C HIS A 135 -5.21 -38.86 -0.76
N GLN A 136 -5.21 -37.91 0.17
CA GLN A 136 -6.02 -37.92 1.40
C GLN A 136 -7.20 -36.95 1.33
N ARG A 137 -7.31 -36.15 0.26
CA ARG A 137 -8.46 -35.25 0.07
C ARG A 137 -9.63 -36.05 -0.49
N PRO A 138 -10.86 -35.86 0.02
CA PRO A 138 -12.03 -36.41 -0.64
C PRO A 138 -12.09 -35.89 -2.07
N PRO A 139 -12.48 -36.72 -3.06
CA PRO A 139 -12.65 -36.24 -4.43
C PRO A 139 -13.60 -35.04 -4.42
N PRO A 140 -13.28 -33.95 -5.15
CA PRO A 140 -14.16 -32.79 -5.20
C PRO A 140 -15.54 -33.25 -5.69
N THR A 141 -16.54 -33.14 -4.82
CA THR A 141 -17.92 -33.38 -5.23
C THR A 141 -18.31 -32.21 -6.11
N ALA A 142 -18.64 -32.51 -7.36
CA ALA A 142 -19.18 -31.53 -8.30
C ALA A 142 -20.53 -31.04 -7.73
N GLN A 143 -20.49 -29.94 -6.99
CA GLN A 143 -21.70 -29.18 -6.66
C GLN A 143 -22.14 -28.48 -7.95
N GLU A 144 -23.43 -28.64 -8.26
CA GLU A 144 -24.07 -28.33 -9.54
C GLU A 144 -23.62 -26.98 -10.11
N GLY A 145 -22.99 -27.01 -11.29
CA GLY A 145 -22.77 -25.81 -12.10
C GLY A 145 -21.38 -25.62 -12.73
N TYR A 146 -20.38 -26.42 -12.36
CA TYR A 146 -19.03 -26.27 -12.93
C TYR A 146 -18.46 -27.60 -13.45
N LEU A 147 -18.02 -27.59 -14.70
CA LEU A 147 -17.23 -28.65 -15.32
C LEU A 147 -15.75 -28.43 -14.98
N ILE A 148 -15.17 -29.34 -14.19
CA ILE A 148 -13.70 -29.42 -14.06
C ILE A 148 -13.21 -30.25 -15.24
N ILE A 149 -12.53 -29.62 -16.20
CA ILE A 149 -11.81 -30.32 -17.27
C ILE A 149 -10.43 -30.64 -16.71
N PRO A 150 -10.09 -31.91 -16.42
CA PRO A 150 -8.72 -32.26 -16.10
C PRO A 150 -7.86 -32.01 -17.34
N VAL A 151 -6.84 -31.18 -17.19
CA VAL A 151 -5.84 -30.95 -18.24
C VAL A 151 -4.95 -32.19 -18.25
N ASP A 152 -5.17 -33.09 -19.21
CA ASP A 152 -4.25 -34.19 -19.48
C ASP A 152 -2.84 -33.63 -19.82
N PRO A 153 -1.77 -34.33 -19.46
CA PRO A 153 -0.39 -33.88 -19.66
C PRO A 153 0.06 -33.81 -21.13
N GLU A 154 -0.80 -34.18 -22.10
CA GLU A 154 -0.50 -34.15 -23.53
C GLU A 154 -1.21 -32.99 -24.27
N TRP A 155 -1.44 -31.86 -23.60
CA TRP A 155 -1.97 -30.66 -24.24
C TRP A 155 -0.95 -30.07 -25.23
N THR A 156 -1.08 -30.39 -26.52
CA THR A 156 -0.37 -29.72 -27.61
C THR A 156 -1.00 -28.35 -27.84
N GLY A 157 -0.38 -27.32 -27.29
CA GLY A 157 -0.90 -25.95 -27.27
C GLY A 157 -1.18 -25.39 -28.66
N GLU A 158 -2.47 -25.27 -28.98
CA GLU A 158 -3.00 -24.34 -29.98
C GLU A 158 -4.50 -24.12 -29.69
N SER A 159 -4.81 -23.16 -28.81
CA SER A 159 -6.13 -22.54 -28.78
C SER A 159 -5.98 -21.04 -28.60
N VAL A 160 -5.79 -20.39 -29.75
CA VAL A 160 -5.99 -18.96 -29.95
C VAL A 160 -7.43 -18.65 -29.55
N GLY A 161 -7.60 -17.84 -28.51
CA GLY A 161 -8.91 -17.37 -28.09
C GLY A 161 -9.49 -16.42 -29.13
N THR A 162 -10.47 -16.89 -29.89
CA THR A 162 -11.35 -16.02 -30.68
C THR A 162 -12.63 -15.76 -29.89
N VAL A 163 -12.76 -14.51 -29.47
CA VAL A 163 -13.97 -13.93 -28.86
C VAL A 163 -15.10 -13.95 -29.90
N GLU A 164 -16.27 -14.49 -29.55
CA GLU A 164 -17.54 -14.03 -30.11
C GLU A 164 -18.54 -13.76 -28.98
N ARG A 165 -18.93 -12.49 -28.88
CA ARG A 165 -19.90 -11.94 -27.97
C ARG A 165 -21.24 -11.88 -28.71
N GLU A 166 -22.21 -12.71 -28.36
CA GLU A 166 -23.56 -12.57 -28.89
C GLU A 166 -24.37 -11.61 -28.02
N VAL A 167 -24.78 -10.47 -28.60
CA VAL A 167 -25.72 -9.52 -27.98
C VAL A 167 -27.07 -9.60 -28.70
N LYS A 168 -28.09 -9.93 -27.90
CA LYS A 168 -29.55 -9.99 -28.14
C LYS A 168 -30.15 -9.03 -29.18
N PRO A 169 -31.29 -9.42 -29.77
CA PRO A 169 -32.43 -8.53 -29.96
C PRO A 169 -33.41 -8.62 -28.77
N ALA A 170 -33.78 -7.46 -28.23
CA ALA A 170 -34.98 -7.31 -27.41
C ALA A 170 -36.17 -7.13 -28.35
N ASP A 171 -37.01 -8.15 -28.48
CA ASP A 171 -38.28 -7.98 -29.18
C ASP A 171 -39.34 -7.49 -28.20
N GLY A 172 -39.69 -6.22 -28.41
CA GLY A 172 -40.77 -5.55 -27.71
C GLY A 172 -42.14 -6.12 -28.07
N ALA A 173 -43.06 -5.86 -27.14
CA ALA A 173 -44.40 -5.35 -27.40
C ALA A 173 -45.12 -5.83 -28.68
N LYS A 174 -46.05 -6.78 -28.52
CA LYS A 174 -47.51 -6.58 -28.74
C LYS A 174 -48.25 -7.93 -28.75
N ARG A 175 -49.10 -8.17 -27.75
CA ARG A 175 -50.56 -8.21 -27.87
C ARG A 175 -51.19 -8.32 -26.49
#